data_AF-A0A9N9BM21-F1
#
_entry.id   AF-A0A9N9BM21-F1
#
_cell.length_a   1.000
_cell.length_b   1.000
_cell.length_c   1.000
_cell.angle_alpha   90.00
_cell.angle_beta   90.00
_cell.angle_gamma   90.00
#
_symmetry.space_group_name_H-M   'P 1'
#
loop_
_entity.id
_entity.type
_entity.pdbx_description
1 polymer ?
#
loop_
_entity_poly.entity_id
_entity_poly.type
_entity_poly.pdbx_seq_one_letter_code
_entity_poly.pdbx_strand_id
1 'polypeptide(L)'
;VTIKGDDIYVEADEDAFKISRRPPKCSSGVPPLNDRTVIIIGGGASGNAAAEKLRESVTKVDTTSKVVTLDNGENLKYDSLIIATGASPRSIPIPGIGLNNVFYLRTFEDYEKIEQEENKNLTIIGSSFIGMEVAAMCAKKVKVSVIGMEKVPFERVLGLEVGGAIQKLHEASGVSFYLQSGVKEIEPLMILADGRKIPADVIVIGAGVAPATGFLKDSPGFTLEKDGSLKVDENFKVEGLDDVFAIGKIAEIIAKKSAPSFKKIPYFWSNQLGKGIRYAGYAAGFDDVIIKGNLEEFKFAAYYARKYRR
;
A
#
# COMPACT_ATOMS: atom_id res chain seq x y z
N VAL A 1 -27.66 0.59 -3.59
CA VAL A 1 -27.35 -0.74 -3.01
C VAL A 1 -28.57 -1.21 -2.27
N THR A 2 -29.22 -2.24 -2.82
CA THR A 2 -30.47 -2.82 -2.34
C THR A 2 -30.34 -4.33 -2.48
N ILE A 3 -30.76 -5.09 -1.47
CA ILE A 3 -30.61 -6.56 -1.45
C ILE A 3 -31.99 -7.19 -1.69
N LYS A 4 -32.09 -8.12 -2.64
CA LYS A 4 -33.31 -8.90 -2.90
C LYS A 4 -32.94 -10.37 -3.15
N GLY A 5 -33.27 -11.25 -2.20
CA GLY A 5 -32.82 -12.64 -2.25
C GLY A 5 -31.29 -12.73 -2.16
N ASP A 6 -30.68 -13.46 -3.09
CA ASP A 6 -29.21 -13.63 -3.19
C ASP A 6 -28.52 -12.50 -3.98
N ASP A 7 -29.28 -11.54 -4.51
CA ASP A 7 -28.75 -10.52 -5.41
C ASP A 7 -28.53 -9.17 -4.69
N ILE A 8 -27.35 -8.61 -4.90
CA ILE A 8 -26.99 -7.25 -4.50
C ILE A 8 -27.14 -6.33 -5.72
N TYR A 9 -28.14 -5.47 -5.69
CA TYR A 9 -28.38 -4.46 -6.73
C TYR A 9 -27.66 -3.17 -6.36
N VAL A 10 -26.63 -2.81 -7.13
CA VAL A 10 -25.91 -1.53 -6.98
C VAL A 10 -26.36 -0.59 -8.08
N GLU A 11 -27.34 0.26 -7.76
CA GLU A 11 -27.72 1.40 -8.62
C GLU A 11 -26.75 2.57 -8.40
N ALA A 12 -26.24 3.12 -9.49
CA ALA A 12 -25.41 4.32 -9.57
C ALA A 12 -25.69 5.05 -10.89
N ASP A 13 -25.38 6.34 -10.96
CA ASP A 13 -25.48 7.12 -12.19
C ASP A 13 -24.58 6.54 -13.30
N GLU A 14 -25.04 6.65 -14.55
CA GLU A 14 -24.38 6.05 -15.72
C GLU A 14 -22.91 6.50 -15.88
N ASP A 15 -22.60 7.73 -15.44
CA ASP A 15 -21.25 8.28 -15.49
C ASP A 15 -20.29 7.60 -14.50
N ALA A 16 -20.80 7.04 -13.39
CA ALA A 16 -19.99 6.28 -12.43
C ALA A 16 -19.47 4.96 -13.02
N PHE A 17 -20.19 4.36 -13.98
CA PHE A 17 -19.78 3.14 -14.68
C PHE A 17 -18.77 3.39 -15.80
N LYS A 18 -18.75 4.61 -16.37
CA LYS A 18 -17.86 4.96 -17.48
C LYS A 18 -16.41 5.24 -17.03
N ILE A 19 -16.17 5.48 -15.73
CA ILE A 19 -14.87 5.91 -15.21
C ILE A 19 -14.04 4.73 -14.64
N SER A 20 -14.65 3.59 -14.31
CA SER A 20 -13.96 2.42 -13.73
C SER A 20 -13.54 1.38 -14.78
N ARG A 21 -12.22 1.21 -15.00
CA ARG A 21 -11.66 0.19 -15.92
C ARG A 21 -11.64 -1.26 -15.37
N ARG A 22 -12.34 -1.57 -14.27
CA ARG A 22 -12.48 -2.95 -13.78
C ARG A 22 -13.90 -3.24 -13.31
N PRO A 23 -14.73 -3.87 -14.17
CA PRO A 23 -15.87 -4.64 -13.67
C PRO A 23 -15.30 -5.89 -12.97
N PRO A 24 -15.68 -6.20 -11.72
CA PRO A 24 -15.34 -7.49 -11.13
C PRO A 24 -16.09 -8.59 -11.88
N LYS A 25 -15.37 -9.57 -12.44
CA LYS A 25 -15.96 -10.85 -12.82
C LYS A 25 -15.82 -11.80 -11.64
N CYS A 26 -16.91 -12.02 -10.92
CA CYS A 26 -17.04 -13.09 -9.95
C CYS A 26 -18.05 -14.10 -10.48
N SER A 27 -17.64 -15.36 -10.62
CA SER A 27 -18.56 -16.48 -10.83
C SER A 27 -18.04 -17.68 -10.06
N SER A 28 -18.75 -18.07 -9.01
CA SER A 28 -18.75 -19.42 -8.46
C SER A 28 -20.10 -19.62 -7.79
N GLY A 29 -20.68 -20.82 -7.93
CA GLY A 29 -22.07 -21.13 -7.58
C GLY A 29 -22.45 -20.87 -6.12
N VAL A 30 -23.76 -20.75 -5.91
CA VAL A 30 -24.43 -20.46 -4.64
C VAL A 30 -24.28 -21.64 -3.68
N PRO A 31 -23.60 -21.50 -2.53
CA PRO A 31 -23.74 -22.44 -1.42
C PRO A 31 -25.13 -22.26 -0.79
N PRO A 32 -25.74 -23.31 -0.19
CA PRO A 32 -27.06 -23.20 0.41
C PRO A 32 -27.10 -22.12 1.50
N LEU A 33 -28.21 -21.37 1.52
CA LEU A 33 -28.55 -20.39 2.54
C LEU A 33 -28.47 -21.03 3.93
N ASN A 34 -27.69 -20.40 4.80
CA ASN A 34 -27.61 -20.69 6.22
C ASN A 34 -27.69 -19.36 6.96
N ASP A 35 -28.21 -19.33 8.19
CA ASP A 35 -28.35 -18.11 9.03
C ASP A 35 -26.99 -17.53 9.50
N ARG A 36 -25.92 -17.76 8.74
CA ARG A 36 -24.56 -17.40 9.09
C ARG A 36 -24.29 -15.93 8.79
N THR A 37 -23.82 -15.22 9.81
CA THR A 37 -23.32 -13.86 9.70
C THR A 37 -21.84 -13.86 9.33
N VAL A 38 -21.52 -13.33 8.15
CA VAL A 38 -20.14 -13.12 7.70
C VAL A 38 -19.83 -11.63 7.77
N ILE A 39 -18.84 -11.25 8.58
CA ILE A 39 -18.35 -9.88 8.65
C ILE A 39 -17.08 -9.75 7.81
N ILE A 40 -17.04 -8.78 6.91
CA ILE A 40 -15.83 -8.41 6.17
C ILE A 40 -15.34 -7.06 6.70
N ILE A 41 -14.14 -7.03 7.26
CA ILE A 41 -13.50 -5.82 7.76
C ILE A 41 -12.56 -5.27 6.68
N GLY A 42 -12.94 -4.16 6.05
CA GLY A 42 -12.17 -3.50 4.98
C GLY A 42 -12.39 -4.09 3.58
N GLY A 43 -11.59 -3.66 2.60
CA GLY A 43 -11.66 -4.18 1.23
C GLY A 43 -10.70 -3.53 0.22
N GLY A 44 -9.64 -2.87 0.70
CA GLY A 44 -8.75 -2.04 -0.14
C GLY A 44 -9.48 -0.83 -0.75
N ALA A 45 -8.83 -0.09 -1.64
CA ALA A 45 -9.43 1.13 -2.24
C ALA A 45 -10.77 0.85 -2.95
N SER A 46 -10.89 -0.28 -3.64
CA SER A 46 -12.13 -0.65 -4.35
C SER A 46 -13.24 -1.19 -3.42
N GLY A 47 -12.89 -1.90 -2.35
CA GLY A 47 -13.86 -2.33 -1.35
C GLY A 47 -14.27 -1.20 -0.40
N ASN A 48 -13.38 -0.24 -0.12
CA ASN A 48 -13.72 0.98 0.62
C ASN A 48 -14.69 1.84 -0.17
N ALA A 49 -14.49 2.03 -1.49
CA ALA A 49 -15.44 2.73 -2.35
C ALA A 49 -16.81 2.01 -2.43
N ALA A 50 -16.82 0.67 -2.39
CA ALA A 50 -18.07 -0.10 -2.32
C ALA A 50 -18.72 -0.06 -0.92
N ALA A 51 -17.92 0.06 0.14
CA ALA A 51 -18.31 0.09 1.54
C ALA A 51 -18.45 1.52 2.09
N GLU A 52 -18.48 2.56 1.24
CA GLU A 52 -18.74 3.96 1.65
C GLU A 52 -20.11 4.18 2.34
N LYS A 53 -20.91 3.11 2.48
CA LYS A 53 -22.11 3.02 3.32
C LYS A 53 -21.90 2.42 4.72
N LEU A 54 -20.72 1.89 5.06
CA LEU A 54 -20.34 1.31 6.36
C LEU A 54 -19.22 2.17 6.97
N ARG A 55 -19.60 3.32 7.53
CA ARG A 55 -18.69 4.37 8.03
C ARG A 55 -18.00 4.06 9.37
N GLU A 56 -18.10 2.84 9.87
CA GLU A 56 -17.68 2.53 11.24
C GLU A 56 -16.38 1.74 11.23
N SER A 57 -15.38 2.25 11.96
CA SER A 57 -14.08 1.60 12.08
C SER A 57 -14.14 0.51 13.12
N VAL A 58 -13.54 -0.64 12.83
CA VAL A 58 -13.37 -1.69 13.84
C VAL A 58 -12.23 -1.30 14.79
N THR A 59 -12.53 -1.32 16.09
CA THR A 59 -11.57 -1.01 17.16
C THR A 59 -11.05 -2.23 17.87
N LYS A 60 -11.83 -3.32 17.91
CA LYS A 60 -11.46 -4.57 18.59
C LYS A 60 -12.16 -5.79 17.98
N VAL A 61 -11.50 -6.94 18.08
CA VAL A 61 -12.08 -8.24 17.75
C VAL A 61 -11.89 -9.19 18.93
N ASP A 62 -12.96 -9.81 19.40
CA ASP A 62 -12.92 -10.91 20.36
C ASP A 62 -13.22 -12.23 19.62
N THR A 63 -12.22 -13.09 19.56
CA THR A 63 -12.29 -14.40 18.89
C THR A 63 -12.97 -15.47 19.73
N THR A 64 -13.06 -15.27 21.05
CA THR A 64 -13.72 -16.22 21.98
C THR A 64 -15.23 -16.02 21.97
N SER A 65 -15.68 -14.78 22.09
CA SER A 65 -17.12 -14.43 22.04
C SER A 65 -17.64 -14.22 20.62
N LYS A 66 -16.76 -14.25 19.61
CA LYS A 66 -17.02 -13.93 18.20
C LYS A 66 -17.72 -12.59 18.02
N VAL A 67 -17.13 -11.53 18.57
CA VAL A 67 -17.65 -10.16 18.53
C VAL A 67 -16.63 -9.22 17.90
N VAL A 68 -17.12 -8.30 17.05
CA VAL A 68 -16.39 -7.15 16.53
C VAL A 68 -16.94 -5.90 17.19
N THR A 69 -16.07 -5.08 17.77
CA THR A 69 -16.45 -3.78 18.36
C THR A 69 -16.11 -2.66 17.39
N LEU A 70 -17.08 -1.78 17.15
CA LEU A 70 -16.97 -0.62 16.28
C LEU A 70 -16.56 0.64 17.07
N ASP A 71 -16.16 1.69 16.37
CA ASP A 71 -15.73 2.97 16.95
C ASP A 71 -16.88 3.75 17.59
N ASN A 72 -18.12 3.52 17.15
CA ASN A 72 -19.33 4.02 17.78
C ASN A 72 -19.73 3.25 19.06
N GLY A 73 -19.01 2.17 19.41
CA GLY A 73 -19.28 1.31 20.57
C GLY A 73 -20.24 0.13 20.33
N GLU A 74 -20.78 -0.02 19.12
CA GLU A 74 -21.61 -1.16 18.73
C GLU A 74 -20.79 -2.46 18.69
N ASN A 75 -21.46 -3.57 19.03
CA ASN A 75 -20.88 -4.90 19.02
C ASN A 75 -21.62 -5.80 18.03
N LEU A 76 -20.91 -6.30 17.03
CA LEU A 76 -21.43 -7.20 16.01
C LEU A 76 -20.97 -8.63 16.27
N LYS A 77 -21.91 -9.58 16.37
CA LYS A 77 -21.58 -11.00 16.41
C LYS A 77 -21.30 -11.55 15.01
N TYR A 78 -20.39 -12.52 14.90
CA TYR A 78 -20.11 -13.20 13.64
C TYR A 78 -20.07 -14.72 13.79
N ASP A 79 -20.44 -15.42 12.72
CA ASP A 79 -20.15 -16.84 12.57
C ASP A 79 -18.78 -17.04 11.92
N SER A 80 -18.46 -16.18 10.93
CA SER A 80 -17.15 -16.11 10.27
C SER A 80 -16.71 -14.66 10.05
N LEU A 81 -15.41 -14.43 10.12
CA LEU A 81 -14.79 -13.11 10.02
C LEU A 81 -13.72 -13.09 8.92
N ILE A 82 -13.81 -12.14 7.99
CA ILE A 82 -12.79 -11.90 6.96
C ILE A 82 -12.15 -10.54 7.24
N ILE A 83 -10.84 -10.52 7.47
CA ILE A 83 -10.07 -9.30 7.68
C ILE A 83 -9.38 -8.94 6.36
N ALA A 84 -9.68 -7.76 5.84
CA ALA A 84 -9.25 -7.24 4.55
C ALA A 84 -8.85 -5.76 4.63
N THR A 85 -8.34 -5.32 5.78
CA THR A 85 -8.00 -3.92 6.11
C THR A 85 -6.83 -3.36 5.29
N GLY A 86 -6.09 -4.22 4.59
CA GLY A 86 -5.06 -3.80 3.64
C GLY A 86 -3.82 -3.26 4.33
N ALA A 87 -3.46 -2.01 4.05
CA ALA A 87 -2.22 -1.44 4.58
C ALA A 87 -2.38 0.05 4.84
N SER A 88 -1.69 0.52 5.88
CA SER A 88 -1.62 1.91 6.28
C SER A 88 -0.21 2.47 6.02
N PRO A 89 -0.07 3.76 5.69
CA PRO A 89 1.24 4.39 5.61
C PRO A 89 2.05 4.18 6.89
N ARG A 90 3.36 3.99 6.76
CA ARG A 90 4.24 3.88 7.93
C ARG A 90 4.34 5.24 8.61
N SER A 91 4.06 5.25 9.92
CA SER A 91 4.41 6.40 10.76
C SER A 91 5.92 6.42 10.99
N ILE A 92 6.52 7.61 10.89
CA ILE A 92 7.95 7.82 11.13
C ILE A 92 8.07 8.72 12.36
N PRO A 93 8.77 8.30 13.43
CA PRO A 93 8.85 9.07 14.67
C PRO A 93 9.89 10.20 14.54
N ILE A 94 9.55 11.23 13.76
CA ILE A 94 10.39 12.42 13.56
C ILE A 94 9.72 13.61 14.26
N PRO A 95 10.46 14.43 15.04
CA PRO A 95 9.95 15.69 15.56
C PRO A 95 9.35 16.57 14.45
N GLY A 96 8.13 17.08 14.66
CA GLY A 96 7.41 17.91 13.69
C GLY A 96 6.58 17.13 12.65
N ILE A 97 6.50 15.79 12.72
CA ILE A 97 5.66 14.98 11.81
C ILE A 97 4.15 15.29 11.91
N GLY A 98 3.70 15.87 13.02
CA GLY A 98 2.30 16.23 13.27
C GLY A 98 1.90 17.63 12.78
N LEU A 99 2.78 18.33 12.06
CA LEU A 99 2.46 19.66 11.52
C LEU A 99 1.40 19.55 10.39
N ASN A 100 0.58 20.60 10.26
CA ASN A 100 -0.56 20.63 9.32
C ASN A 100 -0.17 20.52 7.84
N ASN A 101 1.10 20.80 7.52
CA ASN A 101 1.63 20.70 6.17
C ASN A 101 2.30 19.34 5.86
N VAL A 102 2.13 18.34 6.74
CA VAL A 102 2.58 16.96 6.56
C VAL A 102 1.41 16.08 6.16
N PHE A 103 1.53 15.44 5.00
CA PHE A 103 0.49 14.63 4.38
C PHE A 103 0.96 13.21 4.11
N TYR A 104 0.00 12.29 4.07
CA TYR A 104 0.14 10.96 3.51
C TYR A 104 -0.73 10.89 2.25
N LEU A 105 -0.38 10.04 1.28
CA LEU A 105 -1.22 9.81 0.10
C LEU A 105 -1.80 8.39 0.13
N ARG A 106 -3.09 8.28 0.41
CA ARG A 106 -3.81 7.00 0.41
C ARG A 106 -5.19 7.10 -0.24
N THR A 107 -5.93 8.17 0.03
CA THR A 107 -7.29 8.38 -0.47
C THR A 107 -7.34 9.51 -1.51
N PHE A 108 -8.51 9.75 -2.10
CA PHE A 108 -8.70 10.84 -3.04
C PHE A 108 -8.65 12.20 -2.32
N GLU A 109 -9.16 12.28 -1.10
CA GLU A 109 -9.11 13.50 -0.27
C GLU A 109 -7.67 13.88 0.10
N ASP A 110 -6.80 12.89 0.29
CA ASP A 110 -5.37 13.14 0.48
C ASP A 110 -4.75 13.80 -0.77
N TYR A 111 -5.14 13.32 -1.97
CA TYR A 111 -4.69 13.89 -3.22
C TYR A 111 -5.15 15.34 -3.39
N GLU A 112 -6.42 15.66 -3.10
CA GLU A 112 -6.94 17.02 -3.21
C GLU A 112 -6.17 18.01 -2.31
N LYS A 113 -5.82 17.60 -1.09
CA LYS A 113 -5.02 18.42 -0.16
C LYS A 113 -3.62 18.70 -0.69
N ILE A 114 -3.02 17.75 -1.42
CA ILE A 114 -1.69 17.91 -2.01
C ILE A 114 -1.75 18.75 -3.29
N GLU A 115 -2.80 18.62 -4.11
CA GLU A 115 -2.91 19.32 -5.38
C GLU A 115 -3.18 20.83 -5.24
N GLN A 116 -3.81 21.27 -4.14
CA GLN A 116 -4.19 22.68 -3.92
C GLN A 116 -3.01 23.65 -3.70
N GLU A 117 -1.76 23.19 -3.78
CA GLU A 117 -0.60 23.91 -3.31
C GLU A 117 0.30 24.42 -4.45
N GLU A 118 -0.16 25.46 -5.16
CA GLU A 118 0.62 26.17 -6.18
C GLU A 118 1.74 27.03 -5.55
N ASN A 119 2.89 27.16 -6.23
CA ASN A 119 4.04 27.98 -5.82
C ASN A 119 4.77 27.58 -4.52
N LYS A 120 4.50 26.39 -3.97
CA LYS A 120 5.15 25.86 -2.76
C LYS A 120 6.29 24.88 -3.09
N ASN A 121 7.23 24.69 -2.16
CA ASN A 121 8.24 23.63 -2.23
C ASN A 121 7.68 22.33 -1.68
N LEU A 122 7.54 21.32 -2.54
CA LEU A 122 7.12 19.98 -2.15
C LEU A 122 8.32 19.14 -1.75
N THR A 123 8.30 18.61 -0.53
CA THR A 123 9.33 17.72 0.00
C THR A 123 8.75 16.35 0.31
N ILE A 124 9.30 15.31 -0.31
CA ILE A 124 8.83 13.94 -0.19
C ILE A 124 9.83 13.15 0.67
N ILE A 125 9.35 12.56 1.76
CA ILE A 125 10.14 11.68 2.62
C ILE A 125 9.94 10.23 2.14
N GLY A 126 10.93 9.70 1.44
CA GLY A 126 10.97 8.31 0.94
C GLY A 126 10.84 8.20 -0.58
N SER A 127 11.78 7.49 -1.21
CA SER A 127 11.81 7.25 -2.67
C SER A 127 11.07 5.97 -3.10
N SER A 128 9.94 5.66 -2.44
CA SER A 128 9.11 4.51 -2.81
C SER A 128 8.22 4.80 -4.03
N PHE A 129 7.46 3.81 -4.52
CA PHE A 129 6.66 3.98 -5.73
C PHE A 129 5.64 5.11 -5.59
N ILE A 130 4.99 5.23 -4.43
CA ILE A 130 4.02 6.30 -4.17
C ILE A 130 4.73 7.65 -4.15
N GLY A 131 5.83 7.78 -3.42
CA GLY A 131 6.59 9.03 -3.34
C GLY A 131 7.10 9.48 -4.71
N MET A 132 7.61 8.55 -5.52
CA MET A 132 8.11 8.85 -6.85
C MET A 132 6.97 9.14 -7.84
N GLU A 133 5.80 8.53 -7.73
CA GLU A 133 4.63 8.91 -8.54
C GLU A 133 4.16 10.33 -8.21
N VAL A 134 4.12 10.71 -6.92
CA VAL A 134 3.86 12.09 -6.51
C VAL A 134 4.90 13.04 -7.08
N ALA A 135 6.20 12.68 -6.99
CA ALA A 135 7.27 13.48 -7.56
C ALA A 135 7.07 13.69 -9.07
N ALA A 136 6.75 12.63 -9.82
CA ALA A 136 6.49 12.71 -11.26
C ALA A 136 5.31 13.62 -11.61
N MET A 137 4.22 13.56 -10.84
CA MET A 137 3.02 14.39 -11.09
C MET A 137 3.28 15.87 -10.81
N CYS A 138 4.09 16.17 -9.80
CA CYS A 138 4.31 17.53 -9.30
C CYS A 138 5.54 18.23 -9.91
N ALA A 139 6.50 17.48 -10.47
CA ALA A 139 7.81 18.01 -10.90
C ALA A 139 7.74 19.20 -11.86
N LYS A 140 6.70 19.27 -12.70
CA LYS A 140 6.49 20.38 -13.65
C LYS A 140 5.68 21.55 -13.10
N LYS A 141 5.03 21.36 -11.95
CA LYS A 141 4.14 22.36 -11.32
C LYS A 141 4.86 23.11 -10.19
N VAL A 142 5.69 22.41 -9.43
CA VAL A 142 6.33 22.92 -8.21
C VAL A 142 7.77 22.41 -8.08
N LYS A 143 8.57 23.05 -7.22
CA LYS A 143 9.90 22.53 -6.88
C LYS A 143 9.76 21.30 -5.99
N VAL A 144 10.29 20.16 -6.44
CA VAL A 144 10.19 18.88 -5.73
C VAL A 144 11.55 18.44 -5.20
N SER A 145 11.60 18.11 -3.91
CA SER A 145 12.73 17.45 -3.26
C SER A 145 12.34 16.07 -2.78
N VAL A 146 13.13 15.03 -3.08
CA VAL A 146 12.91 13.66 -2.58
C VAL A 146 14.07 13.29 -1.66
N ILE A 147 13.75 12.84 -0.45
CA ILE A 147 14.73 12.41 0.55
C ILE A 147 14.66 10.90 0.69
N GLY A 148 15.82 10.28 0.77
CA GLY A 148 15.92 8.83 0.75
C GLY A 148 17.15 8.33 1.50
N MET A 149 17.03 7.17 2.12
CA MET A 149 18.15 6.55 2.86
C MET A 149 19.02 5.66 1.96
N GLU A 150 18.45 5.18 0.88
CA GLU A 150 19.09 4.42 -0.19
C GLU A 150 20.05 5.27 -1.05
N LYS A 151 20.89 4.59 -1.84
CA LYS A 151 21.83 5.22 -2.78
C LYS A 151 21.16 5.76 -4.04
N VAL A 152 20.12 5.06 -4.49
CA VAL A 152 19.25 5.42 -5.62
C VAL A 152 17.82 5.00 -5.28
N PRO A 153 16.78 5.65 -5.83
CA PRO A 153 15.41 5.22 -5.67
C PRO A 153 15.25 3.73 -6.01
N PHE A 154 14.41 3.04 -5.25
CA PHE A 154 14.15 1.61 -5.44
C PHE A 154 15.35 0.67 -5.31
N GLU A 155 16.49 1.08 -4.74
CA GLU A 155 17.70 0.22 -4.63
C GLU A 155 17.39 -1.21 -4.18
N ARG A 156 16.58 -1.37 -3.13
CA ARG A 156 16.21 -2.69 -2.58
C ARG A 156 15.30 -3.53 -3.47
N VAL A 157 14.55 -2.91 -4.37
CA VAL A 157 13.53 -3.56 -5.20
C VAL A 157 14.01 -3.78 -6.63
N LEU A 158 14.69 -2.77 -7.20
CA LEU A 158 15.08 -2.72 -8.60
C LEU A 158 16.59 -2.67 -8.82
N GLY A 159 17.40 -2.54 -7.76
CA GLY A 159 18.86 -2.48 -7.86
C GLY A 159 19.40 -1.12 -8.28
N LEU A 160 20.73 -0.99 -8.22
CA LEU A 160 21.44 0.29 -8.43
C LEU A 160 21.29 0.82 -9.86
N GLU A 161 21.39 -0.05 -10.86
CA GLU A 161 21.34 0.36 -12.28
C GLU A 161 19.96 0.90 -12.68
N VAL A 162 18.91 0.10 -12.43
CA VAL A 162 17.53 0.50 -12.76
C VAL A 162 17.08 1.68 -11.91
N GLY A 163 17.38 1.65 -10.61
CA GLY A 163 17.08 2.76 -9.70
C GLY A 163 17.77 4.05 -10.12
N GLY A 164 19.04 4.00 -10.51
CA GLY A 164 19.80 5.15 -11.00
C GLY A 164 19.28 5.69 -12.33
N ALA A 165 18.84 4.82 -13.25
CA ALA A 165 18.19 5.27 -14.48
C ALA A 165 16.88 6.02 -14.19
N ILE A 166 16.05 5.49 -13.28
CA ILE A 166 14.81 6.16 -12.84
C ILE A 166 15.12 7.49 -12.15
N GLN A 167 16.14 7.56 -11.30
CA GLN A 167 16.59 8.81 -10.69
C GLN A 167 16.88 9.87 -11.75
N LYS A 168 17.71 9.55 -12.75
CA LYS A 168 18.08 10.47 -13.84
C LYS A 168 16.84 10.97 -14.60
N LEU A 169 15.85 10.11 -14.83
CA LEU A 169 14.59 10.48 -15.48
C LEU A 169 13.82 11.55 -14.68
N HIS A 170 13.79 11.42 -13.36
CA HIS A 170 13.15 12.38 -12.45
C HIS A 170 13.95 13.67 -12.31
N GLU A 171 15.28 13.58 -12.22
CA GLU A 171 16.18 14.74 -12.21
C GLU A 171 16.03 15.57 -13.49
N ALA A 172 15.95 14.91 -14.65
CA ALA A 172 15.67 15.57 -15.93
C ALA A 172 14.30 16.26 -16.00
N SER A 173 13.38 15.90 -15.10
CA SER A 173 12.06 16.54 -14.96
C SER A 173 12.03 17.63 -13.88
N GLY A 174 13.16 17.93 -13.22
CA GLY A 174 13.29 18.99 -12.21
C GLY A 174 13.28 18.52 -10.75
N VAL A 175 13.24 17.21 -10.49
CA VAL A 175 13.25 16.67 -9.12
C VAL A 175 14.67 16.71 -8.54
N SER A 176 14.81 17.24 -7.31
CA SER A 176 16.08 17.22 -6.56
C SER A 176 16.12 16.05 -5.58
N PHE A 177 17.20 15.28 -5.57
CA PHE A 177 17.37 14.12 -4.69
C PHE A 177 18.34 14.39 -3.54
N TYR A 178 17.91 14.06 -2.32
CA TYR A 178 18.67 14.10 -1.08
C TYR A 178 18.80 12.68 -0.53
N LEU A 179 19.59 11.86 -1.24
CA LEU A 179 19.78 10.45 -0.95
C LEU A 179 20.88 10.19 0.07
N GLN A 180 20.94 8.96 0.58
CA GLN A 180 21.79 8.55 1.68
C GLN A 180 21.67 9.48 2.90
N SER A 181 20.46 10.01 3.12
CA SER A 181 20.17 10.95 4.20
C SER A 181 18.81 10.68 4.80
N GLY A 182 18.71 10.84 6.12
CA GLY A 182 17.45 10.78 6.85
C GLY A 182 16.94 12.17 7.20
N VAL A 183 15.70 12.27 7.65
CA VAL A 183 15.17 13.51 8.24
C VAL A 183 15.38 13.47 9.74
N LYS A 184 15.96 14.53 10.30
CA LYS A 184 16.20 14.67 11.73
C LYS A 184 14.98 15.28 12.43
N GLU A 185 14.47 16.38 11.90
CA GLU A 185 13.35 17.14 12.47
C GLU A 185 12.73 18.07 11.41
N ILE A 186 11.49 18.47 11.64
CA ILE A 186 10.73 19.39 10.80
C ILE A 186 10.41 20.64 11.63
N GLU A 187 11.18 21.73 11.44
CA GLU A 187 10.96 23.03 12.10
C GLU A 187 11.56 24.18 11.27
N PRO A 188 10.78 25.26 11.07
CA PRO A 188 10.04 25.60 9.83
C PRO A 188 10.64 25.16 8.47
N LEU A 189 11.93 24.85 8.43
CA LEU A 189 12.58 24.11 7.34
C LEU A 189 12.69 22.63 7.73
N MET A 190 12.87 21.75 6.74
CA MET A 190 13.22 20.36 7.04
C MET A 190 14.74 20.25 7.25
N ILE A 191 15.14 19.67 8.38
CA ILE A 191 16.54 19.46 8.75
C ILE A 191 16.88 17.99 8.52
N LEU A 192 17.87 17.74 7.67
CA LEU A 192 18.38 16.40 7.38
C LEU A 192 19.37 15.94 8.44
N ALA A 193 19.57 14.63 8.54
CA ALA A 193 20.49 14.00 9.50
C ALA A 193 21.96 14.45 9.29
N ASP A 194 22.31 14.86 8.06
CA ASP A 194 23.63 15.40 7.72
C ASP A 194 23.74 16.94 7.93
N GLY A 195 22.71 17.57 8.50
CA GLY A 195 22.70 18.99 8.83
C GLY A 195 22.24 19.92 7.71
N ARG A 196 22.00 19.42 6.50
CA ARG A 196 21.39 20.22 5.41
C ARG A 196 19.99 20.68 5.82
N LYS A 197 19.62 21.89 5.37
CA LYS A 197 18.29 22.47 5.56
C LYS A 197 17.64 22.68 4.20
N ILE A 198 16.39 22.26 4.06
CA ILE A 198 15.64 22.37 2.81
C ILE A 198 14.25 22.99 3.06
N PRO A 199 13.73 23.82 2.14
CA PRO A 199 12.34 24.25 2.16
C PRO A 199 11.39 23.05 2.12
N ALA A 200 10.32 23.11 2.89
CA ALA A 200 9.37 22.01 3.02
C ALA A 200 7.98 22.57 3.34
N ASP A 201 7.46 23.39 2.41
CA ASP A 201 6.18 24.07 2.56
C ASP A 201 5.04 23.05 2.56
N VAL A 202 5.17 21.99 1.75
CA VAL A 202 4.30 20.81 1.71
C VAL A 202 5.16 19.57 1.84
N ILE A 203 4.79 18.67 2.75
CA ILE A 203 5.54 17.45 3.01
C ILE A 203 4.67 16.24 2.70
N VAL A 204 5.16 15.30 1.91
CA VAL A 204 4.48 14.02 1.64
C VAL A 204 5.31 12.86 2.15
N ILE A 205 4.70 12.02 2.98
CA ILE A 205 5.35 10.82 3.52
C ILE A 205 5.15 9.65 2.58
N GLY A 206 6.21 9.30 1.86
CA GLY A 206 6.31 8.20 0.91
C GLY A 206 7.19 7.04 1.41
N ALA A 207 7.31 6.83 2.73
CA ALA A 207 8.23 5.85 3.33
C ALA A 207 7.71 4.39 3.36
N GLY A 208 6.71 4.08 2.52
CA GLY A 208 6.09 2.77 2.43
C GLY A 208 4.91 2.57 3.39
N VAL A 209 4.43 1.33 3.44
CA VAL A 209 3.22 0.96 4.19
C VAL A 209 3.51 -0.22 5.13
N ALA A 210 2.63 -0.42 6.10
CA ALA A 210 2.57 -1.59 6.96
C ALA A 210 1.15 -2.20 6.92
N PRO A 211 0.99 -3.50 7.19
CA PRO A 211 -0.32 -4.12 7.44
C PRO A 211 -1.20 -3.27 8.37
N ALA A 212 -2.45 -3.05 7.98
CA ALA A 212 -3.41 -2.26 8.76
C ALA A 212 -4.08 -3.11 9.85
N THR A 213 -3.27 -3.67 10.75
CA THR A 213 -3.67 -4.63 11.79
C THR A 213 -3.55 -4.06 13.20
N GLY A 214 -3.31 -2.75 13.34
CA GLY A 214 -3.05 -2.11 14.64
C GLY A 214 -4.14 -2.35 15.68
N PHE A 215 -5.41 -2.37 15.26
CA PHE A 215 -6.58 -2.66 16.11
C PHE A 215 -6.62 -4.09 16.68
N LEU A 216 -5.81 -5.00 16.11
CA LEU A 216 -5.71 -6.39 16.57
C LEU A 216 -4.67 -6.59 17.66
N LYS A 217 -3.79 -5.60 17.93
CA LYS A 217 -2.68 -5.76 18.90
C LYS A 217 -3.15 -6.17 20.30
N ASP A 218 -4.28 -5.59 20.73
CA ASP A 218 -4.88 -5.85 22.03
C ASP A 218 -6.12 -6.76 21.94
N SER A 219 -6.34 -7.35 20.76
CA SER A 219 -7.45 -8.29 20.50
C SER A 219 -7.03 -9.72 20.85
N PRO A 220 -7.75 -10.42 21.74
CA PRO A 220 -7.38 -11.77 22.14
C PRO A 220 -7.44 -12.76 20.96
N GLY A 221 -6.46 -13.67 20.92
CA GLY A 221 -6.36 -14.74 19.93
C GLY A 221 -5.57 -14.39 18.66
N PHE A 222 -5.19 -13.12 18.45
CA PHE A 222 -4.35 -12.74 17.32
C PHE A 222 -2.87 -12.77 17.68
N THR A 223 -2.07 -13.41 16.83
CA THR A 223 -0.61 -13.30 16.84
C THR A 223 -0.17 -12.56 15.58
N LEU A 224 0.40 -11.37 15.76
CA LEU A 224 0.93 -10.57 14.65
C LEU A 224 2.40 -10.89 14.41
N GLU A 225 2.79 -10.99 13.14
CA GLU A 225 4.18 -11.12 12.73
C GLU A 225 4.97 -9.83 12.98
N LYS A 226 6.29 -9.90 12.85
CA LYS A 226 7.19 -8.76 13.09
C LYS A 226 6.84 -7.53 12.23
N ASP A 227 6.34 -7.75 11.01
CA ASP A 227 5.91 -6.67 10.12
C ASP A 227 4.46 -6.22 10.35
N GLY A 228 3.74 -6.87 11.25
CA GLY A 228 2.33 -6.64 11.58
C GLY A 228 1.34 -7.50 10.79
N SER A 229 1.79 -8.38 9.91
CA SER A 229 0.88 -9.26 9.15
C SER A 229 0.33 -10.41 10.02
N LEU A 230 -0.70 -11.08 9.50
CA LEU A 230 -1.29 -12.30 10.03
C LEU A 230 -0.84 -13.48 9.18
N LYS A 231 -0.32 -14.52 9.85
CA LYS A 231 -0.07 -15.80 9.21
C LYS A 231 -1.38 -16.47 8.80
N VAL A 232 -1.43 -16.92 7.55
CA VAL A 232 -2.58 -17.65 7.02
C VAL A 232 -2.16 -18.94 6.32
N ASP A 233 -3.06 -19.92 6.32
CA ASP A 233 -2.94 -21.13 5.51
C ASP A 233 -3.30 -20.89 4.03
N GLU A 234 -3.24 -21.94 3.21
CA GLU A 234 -3.58 -21.89 1.78
C GLU A 234 -5.05 -21.49 1.48
N ASN A 235 -5.93 -21.60 2.46
CA ASN A 235 -7.34 -21.19 2.38
C ASN A 235 -7.58 -19.81 3.02
N PHE A 236 -6.51 -19.07 3.32
CA PHE A 236 -6.53 -17.76 3.97
C PHE A 236 -7.02 -17.78 5.43
N LYS A 237 -7.12 -18.96 6.07
CA LYS A 237 -7.50 -19.05 7.48
C LYS A 237 -6.35 -18.58 8.36
N VAL A 238 -6.63 -17.72 9.33
CA VAL A 238 -5.62 -17.21 10.27
C VAL A 238 -5.12 -18.35 11.16
N GLU A 239 -3.81 -18.46 11.32
CA GLU A 239 -3.19 -19.50 12.14
C GLU A 239 -3.69 -19.44 13.59
N GLY A 240 -4.09 -20.60 14.13
CA GLY A 240 -4.56 -20.72 15.51
C GLY A 240 -6.01 -20.27 15.76
N LEU A 241 -6.72 -19.79 14.73
CA LEU A 241 -8.12 -19.36 14.85
C LEU A 241 -9.03 -20.17 13.93
N ASP A 242 -10.25 -20.42 14.42
CA ASP A 242 -11.33 -20.99 13.63
C ASP A 242 -12.27 -19.89 13.16
N ASP A 243 -12.79 -20.04 11.95
CA ASP A 243 -13.71 -19.11 11.29
C ASP A 243 -13.19 -17.67 11.07
N VAL A 244 -11.90 -17.41 11.27
CA VAL A 244 -11.25 -16.12 10.99
C VAL A 244 -10.29 -16.27 9.80
N PHE A 245 -10.44 -15.38 8.82
CA PHE A 245 -9.68 -15.36 7.58
C PHE A 245 -9.03 -14.00 7.38
N ALA A 246 -7.88 -13.94 6.71
CA ALA A 246 -7.22 -12.68 6.38
C ALA A 246 -6.75 -12.67 4.92
N ILE A 247 -7.00 -11.56 4.21
CA ILE A 247 -6.70 -11.42 2.79
C ILE A 247 -6.00 -10.10 2.47
N GLY A 248 -5.30 -10.06 1.33
CA GLY A 248 -4.61 -8.85 0.85
C GLY A 248 -3.32 -8.59 1.62
N LYS A 249 -2.96 -7.31 1.81
CA LYS A 249 -1.66 -6.91 2.38
C LYS A 249 -1.44 -7.29 3.85
N ILE A 250 -2.47 -7.71 4.56
CA ILE A 250 -2.34 -8.17 5.95
C ILE A 250 -2.06 -9.67 6.07
N ALA A 251 -2.09 -10.43 4.97
CA ALA A 251 -1.99 -11.88 5.02
C ALA A 251 -0.60 -12.36 4.54
N GLU A 252 0.12 -13.06 5.41
CA GLU A 252 1.34 -13.78 5.08
C GLU A 252 1.01 -15.28 4.88
N ILE A 253 1.02 -15.74 3.63
CA ILE A 253 0.70 -17.14 3.30
C ILE A 253 1.89 -18.03 3.66
N ILE A 254 1.70 -18.95 4.59
CA ILE A 254 2.67 -20.01 4.87
C ILE A 254 2.49 -21.11 3.83
N ALA A 255 3.32 -21.12 2.79
CA ALA A 255 3.27 -22.19 1.80
C ALA A 255 3.75 -23.52 2.42
N LYS A 256 2.82 -24.39 2.84
CA LYS A 256 3.13 -25.80 3.15
C LYS A 256 3.50 -26.52 1.85
N LYS A 257 4.59 -27.31 1.86
CA LYS A 257 5.18 -27.99 0.68
C LYS A 257 4.23 -28.94 -0.06
N SER A 258 3.09 -29.31 0.52
CA SER A 258 2.25 -30.43 0.09
C SER A 258 0.87 -30.08 -0.48
N ALA A 259 0.44 -28.82 -0.46
CA ALA A 259 -0.83 -28.41 -1.07
C ALA A 259 -0.59 -27.85 -2.50
N PRO A 260 -1.55 -28.01 -3.45
CA PRO A 260 -1.51 -27.30 -4.72
C PRO A 260 -1.69 -25.81 -4.44
N SER A 261 -0.59 -25.14 -4.08
CA SER A 261 -0.63 -23.76 -3.65
C SER A 261 -1.13 -22.88 -4.77
N PHE A 262 -1.92 -21.86 -4.42
CA PHE A 262 -2.23 -20.75 -5.31
C PHE A 262 -0.92 -20.02 -5.62
N LYS A 263 -0.13 -20.53 -6.58
CA LYS A 263 1.16 -19.98 -7.01
C LYS A 263 0.92 -18.75 -7.88
N LYS A 264 0.34 -17.70 -7.31
CA LYS A 264 0.26 -16.42 -7.99
C LYS A 264 1.63 -15.77 -7.93
N ILE A 265 2.27 -15.60 -9.08
CA ILE A 265 3.47 -14.77 -9.20
C ILE A 265 3.02 -13.34 -8.84
N PRO A 266 3.55 -12.74 -7.76
CA PRO A 266 3.17 -11.38 -7.40
C PRO A 266 3.59 -10.44 -8.51
N TYR A 267 2.74 -9.48 -8.84
CA TYR A 267 3.05 -8.47 -9.85
C TYR A 267 2.45 -7.14 -9.46
N PHE A 268 3.08 -6.06 -9.92
CA PHE A 268 2.56 -4.71 -9.79
C PHE A 268 3.04 -3.87 -10.97
N TRP A 269 2.49 -2.68 -11.08
CA TRP A 269 2.95 -1.69 -12.04
C TRP A 269 3.03 -0.32 -11.37
N SER A 270 3.83 0.56 -11.96
CA SER A 270 3.91 1.97 -11.62
C SER A 270 4.04 2.76 -12.92
N ASN A 271 3.50 3.99 -12.94
CA ASN A 271 3.66 4.87 -14.10
C ASN A 271 4.26 6.20 -13.63
N GLN A 272 5.42 6.54 -14.16
CA GLN A 272 6.14 7.75 -13.79
C GLN A 272 6.61 8.43 -15.07
N LEU A 273 6.22 9.69 -15.26
CA LEU A 273 6.66 10.51 -16.40
C LEU A 273 6.38 9.84 -17.77
N GLY A 274 5.25 9.13 -17.87
CA GLY A 274 4.84 8.39 -19.07
C GLY A 274 5.60 7.08 -19.32
N LYS A 275 6.43 6.63 -18.37
CA LYS A 275 7.14 5.35 -18.40
C LYS A 275 6.46 4.34 -17.48
N GLY A 276 6.01 3.24 -18.07
CA GLY A 276 5.41 2.13 -17.34
C GLY A 276 6.47 1.17 -16.81
N ILE A 277 6.54 1.02 -15.49
CA ILE A 277 7.30 -0.04 -14.82
C ILE A 277 6.34 -1.19 -14.57
N ARG A 278 6.66 -2.39 -15.07
CA ARG A 278 5.87 -3.61 -14.84
C ARG A 278 6.78 -4.62 -14.17
N TYR A 279 6.40 -5.05 -12.98
CA TYR A 279 7.21 -5.94 -12.15
C TYR A 279 6.44 -7.24 -11.91
N ALA A 280 7.12 -8.37 -12.04
CA ALA A 280 6.58 -9.69 -11.74
C ALA A 280 7.62 -10.52 -10.98
N GLY A 281 7.17 -11.27 -9.98
CA GLY A 281 7.99 -12.07 -9.08
C GLY A 281 8.23 -11.39 -7.74
N TYR A 282 9.13 -11.98 -6.94
CA TYR A 282 9.59 -11.43 -5.67
C TYR A 282 11.11 -11.56 -5.62
N ALA A 283 11.79 -10.46 -5.88
CA ALA A 283 13.24 -10.41 -6.05
C ALA A 283 14.00 -10.02 -4.78
N ALA A 284 13.37 -9.90 -3.61
CA ALA A 284 14.08 -9.46 -2.40
C ALA A 284 15.35 -10.30 -2.18
N GLY A 285 16.50 -9.65 -1.97
CA GLY A 285 17.79 -10.33 -1.80
C GLY A 285 18.29 -11.04 -3.07
N PHE A 286 18.17 -10.41 -4.25
CA PHE A 286 18.88 -10.83 -5.46
C PHE A 286 20.39 -10.51 -5.30
N ASP A 287 21.23 -11.27 -6.01
CA ASP A 287 22.68 -11.07 -6.06
C ASP A 287 23.12 -10.32 -7.32
N ASP A 288 22.32 -10.42 -8.38
CA ASP A 288 22.67 -9.91 -9.71
C ASP A 288 21.44 -9.39 -10.47
N VAL A 289 21.66 -8.42 -11.36
CA VAL A 289 20.64 -7.82 -12.22
C VAL A 289 21.10 -7.91 -13.67
N ILE A 290 20.40 -8.72 -14.46
CA ILE A 290 20.70 -8.89 -15.88
C ILE A 290 19.76 -7.99 -16.68
N ILE A 291 20.31 -6.98 -17.34
CA ILE A 291 19.54 -6.05 -18.16
C ILE A 291 19.61 -6.49 -19.63
N LYS A 292 18.44 -6.66 -20.26
CA LYS A 292 18.30 -6.89 -21.71
C LYS A 292 17.57 -5.73 -22.35
N GLY A 293 18.23 -5.02 -23.26
CA GLY A 293 17.69 -3.86 -23.97
C GLY A 293 18.42 -2.57 -23.61
N ASN A 294 17.78 -1.43 -23.86
CA ASN A 294 18.37 -0.10 -23.62
C ASN A 294 17.75 0.52 -22.37
N LEU A 295 18.57 0.65 -21.32
CA LEU A 295 18.17 1.24 -20.04
C LEU A 295 17.90 2.75 -20.15
N GLU A 296 18.71 3.49 -20.92
CA GLU A 296 18.59 4.94 -21.08
C GLU A 296 17.31 5.34 -21.83
N GLU A 297 16.89 4.53 -22.81
CA GLU A 297 15.62 4.72 -23.52
C GLU A 297 14.38 4.23 -22.74
N PHE A 298 14.58 3.58 -21.59
CA PHE A 298 13.54 2.84 -20.86
C PHE A 298 12.86 1.76 -21.73
N LYS A 299 13.65 1.08 -22.57
CA LYS A 299 13.22 -0.04 -23.43
C LYS A 299 14.03 -1.29 -23.07
N PHE A 300 13.77 -1.85 -21.90
CA PHE A 300 14.53 -2.99 -21.39
C PHE A 300 13.65 -3.95 -20.57
N ALA A 301 14.17 -5.15 -20.35
CA ALA A 301 13.74 -6.08 -19.30
C ALA A 301 14.90 -6.29 -18.33
N ALA A 302 14.65 -6.20 -17.03
CA ALA A 302 15.62 -6.52 -15.98
C ALA A 302 15.23 -7.84 -15.30
N TYR A 303 16.18 -8.76 -15.21
CA TYR A 303 16.02 -10.05 -14.55
C TYR A 303 16.86 -10.06 -13.28
N TYR A 304 16.21 -10.37 -12.14
CA TYR A 304 16.83 -10.38 -10.83
C TYR A 304 17.17 -11.82 -10.45
N ALA A 305 18.46 -12.14 -10.36
CA ALA A 305 18.95 -13.49 -10.13
C ALA A 305 19.59 -13.62 -8.74
N ARG A 306 19.45 -14.80 -8.14
CA ARG A 306 20.28 -15.23 -7.01
C ARG A 306 21.31 -16.22 -7.52
N LYS A 307 22.58 -16.07 -7.12
CA LYS A 307 23.58 -17.11 -7.30
C LYS A 307 22.98 -18.37 -6.67
N TYR A 308 22.91 -19.48 -7.42
CA TYR A 308 22.37 -20.81 -7.04
C TYR A 308 20.88 -21.12 -7.28
N ARG A 309 20.06 -20.25 -7.89
CA ARG A 309 18.79 -20.69 -8.51
C ARG A 309 18.97 -20.82 -10.03
N ARG A 310 19.30 -22.04 -10.48
CA ARG A 310 19.12 -22.46 -11.88
C ARG A 310 17.64 -22.67 -12.17
#